data_AF-A0A1I6YC84-F1
#
_entry.id   AF-A0A1I6YC84-F1
#
_cell.length_a   1.000
_cell.length_b   1.000
_cell.length_c   1.000
_cell.angle_alpha   90.00
_cell.angle_beta   90.00
_cell.angle_gamma   90.00
#
_symmetry.space_group_name_H-M   'P 1'
#
loop_
_entity.id
_entity.type
_entity.pdbx_description
1 polymer ?
#
loop_
_entity_poly.entity_id
_entity_poly.type
_entity_poly.pdbx_seq_one_letter_code
_entity_poly.pdbx_strand_id
1 'polypeptide(L)'
;MRSVELDIADPLSVALRAPPLPRFAGARNPSPEMSWPCRIKVPRPACGERWLGEAETERGSCRDRATSFETVSALARSLFCAVALAFSFAGSLTAQAEPAPVEQVEVKSRPITRFHIGRDEKQFGPLEFVGGLEMTSRSRNFGALSAMRFRKPGSDFIGVADTGFWFFGTVTRDADQRPTGISDFRMVQMVDEAGNPADEKWQVDAEGLAVKDDVATVGFERNHRVAQFHINPNDMRAAFGQLDFLVPAQELRQNRGFETVTYAPEDSPLKGALVVVSEKSLDKQGNIFAAVLSGPRKGVFTVQRSGDFDITDGAFLPDGDLLLLERSYSMARGVRMRLRRIDAATIAKGNVVDGPILLETDMSYQIDNMEAMDVWRRADGAVMVSMFSDDNHSILQRNLYLEFILRED
;
A
#
# COMPACT_ATOMS: atom_id res chain seq x y z
N MET A 1 44.12 -48.02 33.12
CA MET A 1 43.57 -48.06 31.76
C MET A 1 43.59 -46.63 31.22
N ARG A 2 44.07 -46.46 29.99
CA ARG A 2 44.79 -45.26 29.51
C ARG A 2 44.00 -43.95 29.61
N SER A 3 44.69 -42.96 30.17
CA SER A 3 44.42 -41.52 30.21
C SER A 3 45.51 -40.80 29.40
N VAL A 4 45.12 -39.89 28.50
CA VAL A 4 45.90 -38.82 27.81
C VAL A 4 44.80 -37.87 27.29
N GLU A 5 44.48 -36.67 27.81
CA GLU A 5 45.21 -35.43 28.12
C GLU A 5 45.79 -34.65 26.91
N LEU A 6 45.22 -33.43 26.74
CA LEU A 6 45.75 -32.21 26.09
C LEU A 6 45.99 -32.18 24.57
N ASP A 7 45.40 -31.18 23.90
CA ASP A 7 46.18 -29.97 23.59
C ASP A 7 45.31 -28.74 23.29
N ILE A 8 45.58 -27.69 24.06
CA ILE A 8 45.17 -26.31 23.86
C ILE A 8 46.29 -25.65 23.07
N ALA A 9 45.97 -24.98 21.95
CA ALA A 9 46.90 -24.07 21.30
C ALA A 9 46.15 -22.90 20.64
N ASP A 10 46.17 -21.76 21.32
CA ASP A 10 46.26 -20.42 20.73
C ASP A 10 47.54 -19.83 21.34
N PRO A 11 48.47 -19.27 20.54
CA PRO A 11 48.51 -17.81 20.52
C PRO A 11 49.06 -17.17 19.22
N LEU A 12 48.69 -15.89 19.07
CA LEU A 12 49.48 -14.77 18.51
C LEU A 12 49.40 -14.44 17.00
N SER A 13 48.64 -13.38 16.76
CA SER A 13 49.05 -12.14 16.07
C SER A 13 49.68 -12.23 14.68
N VAL A 14 48.88 -11.91 13.65
CA VAL A 14 49.37 -11.32 12.40
C VAL A 14 48.60 -10.05 12.13
N ALA A 15 49.18 -8.93 12.54
CA ALA A 15 48.84 -7.61 12.04
C ALA A 15 49.54 -7.44 10.69
N LEU A 16 48.78 -7.35 9.59
CA LEU A 16 49.31 -6.91 8.30
C LEU A 16 48.55 -5.69 7.79
N ARG A 17 49.36 -4.71 7.44
CA ARG A 17 49.08 -3.29 7.20
C ARG A 17 48.26 -3.05 5.94
N ALA A 18 47.36 -2.07 6.02
CA ALA A 18 46.74 -1.44 4.87
C ALA A 18 47.78 -0.62 4.04
N PRO A 19 47.67 -0.59 2.70
CA PRO A 19 48.47 0.30 1.87
C PRO A 19 47.94 1.75 1.91
N PRO A 20 48.79 2.76 1.63
CA PRO A 20 48.50 4.15 1.92
C PRO A 20 47.63 4.83 0.85
N LEU A 21 46.76 5.74 1.30
CA LEU A 21 46.05 6.72 0.47
C LEU A 21 47.01 7.78 -0.08
N PRO A 22 46.86 8.23 -1.34
CA PRO A 22 47.63 9.34 -1.87
C PRO A 22 47.13 10.69 -1.29
N ARG A 23 48.09 11.48 -0.78
CA ARG A 23 47.93 12.88 -0.39
C ARG A 23 47.79 13.76 -1.64
N PHE A 24 46.72 14.54 -1.73
CA PHE A 24 46.70 15.74 -2.56
C PHE A 24 46.96 16.98 -1.70
N ALA A 25 48.04 17.70 -2.04
CA ALA A 25 48.35 19.02 -1.55
C ALA A 25 47.39 20.05 -2.18
N GLY A 26 47.07 21.09 -1.40
CA GLY A 26 45.92 21.96 -1.64
C GLY A 26 46.11 23.14 -2.57
N ALA A 27 45.05 23.92 -2.69
CA ALA A 27 45.08 25.32 -3.08
C ALA A 27 43.75 26.02 -2.71
N ARG A 28 43.87 27.02 -1.82
CA ARG A 28 43.31 28.38 -1.90
C ARG A 28 41.79 28.58 -2.02
N ASN A 29 41.22 29.16 -0.96
CA ASN A 29 40.14 30.14 -1.03
C ASN A 29 40.41 31.20 -2.12
N PRO A 30 39.36 31.64 -2.82
CA PRO A 30 38.84 32.98 -2.50
C PRO A 30 37.30 33.09 -2.57
N SER A 31 36.71 33.76 -1.59
CA SER A 31 35.51 34.58 -1.77
C SER A 31 35.90 35.86 -2.55
N PRO A 32 35.06 36.39 -3.45
CA PRO A 32 34.02 37.31 -2.98
C PRO A 32 32.69 37.27 -3.78
N GLU A 33 31.72 37.95 -3.19
CA GLU A 33 30.43 38.43 -3.70
C GLU A 33 30.33 38.63 -5.22
N MET A 34 29.25 38.13 -5.83
CA MET A 34 28.60 38.77 -6.98
C MET A 34 27.09 38.52 -6.96
N SER A 35 26.38 39.57 -6.58
CA SER A 35 24.97 39.81 -6.87
C SER A 35 24.77 40.05 -8.38
N TRP A 36 23.83 39.34 -9.01
CA TRP A 36 23.25 39.73 -10.30
C TRP A 36 21.72 39.75 -10.22
N PRO A 37 21.05 40.71 -10.88
CA PRO A 37 19.63 40.96 -10.72
C PRO A 37 18.80 40.08 -11.67
N CYS A 38 17.74 39.46 -11.17
CA CYS A 38 16.68 38.91 -12.01
C CYS A 38 15.43 39.78 -11.91
N ARG A 39 15.20 40.60 -12.95
CA ARG A 39 13.89 41.19 -13.26
C ARG A 39 12.95 40.07 -13.69
N ILE A 40 11.84 39.89 -12.99
CA ILE A 40 10.67 39.22 -13.53
C ILE A 40 9.54 40.26 -13.67
N LYS A 41 9.03 40.30 -14.90
CA LYS A 41 8.07 41.24 -15.47
C LYS A 41 6.68 40.65 -15.25
N VAL A 42 5.82 41.33 -14.48
CA VAL A 42 4.42 40.93 -14.29
C VAL A 42 3.57 41.56 -15.40
N PRO A 43 2.78 40.81 -16.19
CA PRO A 43 1.84 41.42 -17.12
C PRO A 43 0.53 41.78 -16.41
N ARG A 44 0.11 43.05 -16.53
CA ARG A 44 -1.27 43.51 -16.33
C ARG A 44 -2.03 43.34 -17.65
N PRO A 45 -3.30 42.90 -17.66
CA PRO A 45 -4.19 43.18 -18.77
C PRO A 45 -4.80 44.58 -18.62
N ALA A 46 -4.71 45.35 -19.70
CA ALA A 46 -5.42 46.60 -19.91
C ALA A 46 -6.81 46.30 -20.49
N CYS A 47 -7.81 47.10 -20.12
CA CYS A 47 -9.02 47.29 -20.92
C CYS A 47 -9.30 48.80 -21.00
N GLY A 48 -9.36 49.31 -22.24
CA GLY A 48 -9.65 50.71 -22.58
C GLY A 48 -11.09 51.11 -22.22
N GLU A 49 -11.32 52.38 -21.86
CA GLU A 49 -11.75 53.47 -22.78
C GLU A 49 -13.16 53.21 -23.37
N ARG A 50 -14.16 54.11 -23.34
CA ARG A 50 -14.21 55.56 -23.10
C ARG A 50 -15.70 56.03 -23.17
N TRP A 51 -16.05 57.07 -22.39
CA TRP A 51 -17.02 58.18 -22.67
C TRP A 51 -18.52 57.85 -22.92
N LEU A 52 -19.55 58.65 -22.60
CA LEU A 52 -19.76 60.07 -22.25
C LEU A 52 -21.21 60.23 -21.72
N GLY A 53 -21.49 61.26 -20.91
CA GLY A 53 -22.71 62.09 -21.06
C GLY A 53 -23.88 61.96 -20.07
N GLU A 54 -24.03 63.00 -19.23
CA GLU A 54 -25.26 63.74 -18.84
C GLU A 54 -26.43 63.02 -18.12
N ALA A 55 -26.78 63.43 -16.88
CA ALA A 55 -27.86 64.37 -16.50
C ALA A 55 -29.27 63.82 -16.87
N GLU A 56 -30.29 63.75 -16.02
CA GLU A 56 -30.86 64.78 -15.15
C GLU A 56 -31.96 64.17 -14.25
N THR A 57 -32.45 64.99 -13.33
CA THR A 57 -33.42 64.81 -12.23
C THR A 57 -34.88 64.44 -12.61
N GLU A 58 -35.64 63.90 -11.64
CA GLU A 58 -37.01 64.33 -11.18
C GLU A 58 -37.80 63.15 -10.53
N ARG A 59 -38.20 63.20 -9.25
CA ARG A 59 -39.33 63.88 -8.54
C ARG A 59 -40.65 63.05 -8.44
N GLY A 60 -41.02 62.76 -7.19
CA GLY A 60 -42.40 62.69 -6.64
C GLY A 60 -43.21 61.42 -6.88
N SER A 61 -44.28 61.08 -6.14
CA SER A 61 -44.83 61.43 -4.82
C SER A 61 -46.20 60.73 -4.69
N CYS A 62 -46.46 60.09 -3.54
CA CYS A 62 -47.73 59.92 -2.79
C CYS A 62 -49.05 59.35 -3.38
N ARG A 63 -49.65 58.49 -2.51
CA ARG A 63 -51.09 58.38 -2.10
C ARG A 63 -52.06 57.71 -3.09
N ASP A 64 -53.16 57.02 -2.71
CA ASP A 64 -53.87 56.73 -1.45
C ASP A 64 -54.99 55.67 -1.75
N ARG A 65 -55.66 55.20 -0.67
CA ARG A 65 -57.03 54.59 -0.54
C ARG A 65 -57.10 53.07 -0.40
N ALA A 66 -57.44 52.55 0.79
CA ALA A 66 -58.77 52.37 1.42
C ALA A 66 -59.51 51.16 0.81
N THR A 67 -60.13 50.20 1.51
CA THR A 67 -61.00 50.22 2.72
C THR A 67 -61.16 48.79 3.30
N SER A 68 -61.36 48.73 4.62
CA SER A 68 -62.07 47.75 5.49
C SER A 68 -62.96 46.64 4.89
N PHE A 69 -62.94 45.42 5.48
CA PHE A 69 -64.02 44.85 6.33
C PHE A 69 -63.65 43.49 6.97
N GLU A 70 -64.43 43.13 8.00
CA GLU A 70 -64.24 42.26 9.17
C GLU A 70 -64.16 40.72 9.03
N THR A 71 -63.46 40.12 10.01
CA THR A 71 -63.71 38.89 10.81
C THR A 71 -64.30 37.62 10.19
N VAL A 72 -63.60 36.48 10.38
CA VAL A 72 -64.00 35.28 11.15
C VAL A 72 -63.00 34.16 10.81
N SER A 73 -62.19 33.68 11.78
CA SER A 73 -61.61 32.30 11.82
C SER A 73 -60.45 32.17 12.83
N ALA A 74 -60.68 32.47 14.12
CA ALA A 74 -59.65 32.35 15.16
C ALA A 74 -59.59 30.98 15.89
N LEU A 75 -60.37 29.97 15.49
CA LEU A 75 -60.45 28.68 16.21
C LEU A 75 -60.02 27.44 15.42
N ALA A 76 -59.57 27.58 14.17
CA ALA A 76 -59.10 26.44 13.35
C ALA A 76 -57.57 26.29 13.29
N ARG A 77 -56.79 27.23 13.84
CA ARG A 77 -55.31 27.24 13.71
C ARG A 77 -54.55 26.59 14.87
N SER A 78 -55.18 26.37 16.02
CA SER A 78 -54.46 25.87 17.21
C SER A 78 -54.40 24.35 17.32
N LEU A 79 -55.14 23.59 16.50
CA LEU A 79 -55.06 22.12 16.47
C LEU A 79 -54.10 21.57 15.41
N PHE A 80 -53.70 22.39 14.43
CA PHE A 80 -52.78 21.97 13.35
C PHE A 80 -51.30 22.07 13.73
N CYS A 81 -50.93 22.96 14.66
CA CYS A 81 -49.54 23.12 15.08
C CYS A 81 -49.06 22.05 16.07
N ALA A 82 -49.96 21.44 16.86
CA ALA A 82 -49.58 20.40 17.81
C ALA A 82 -49.34 19.03 17.15
N VAL A 83 -50.07 18.72 16.07
CA VAL A 83 -49.85 17.49 15.29
C VAL A 83 -48.60 17.61 14.40
N ALA A 84 -48.31 18.81 13.87
CA ALA A 84 -47.10 19.06 13.06
C ALA A 84 -45.79 18.97 13.87
N LEU A 85 -45.79 19.37 15.15
CA LEU A 85 -44.61 19.20 16.02
C LEU A 85 -44.43 17.74 16.49
N ALA A 86 -45.50 16.96 16.65
CA ALA A 86 -45.39 15.55 17.02
C ALA A 86 -44.88 14.66 15.88
N PHE A 87 -45.12 15.05 14.62
CA PHE A 87 -44.59 14.37 13.43
C PHE A 87 -43.16 14.78 13.04
N SER A 88 -42.59 15.82 13.68
CA SER A 88 -41.22 16.27 13.39
C SER A 88 -40.16 15.56 14.25
N PHE A 89 -40.56 14.72 15.21
CA PHE A 89 -39.65 13.94 16.06
C PHE A 89 -39.72 12.43 15.81
N ALA A 90 -40.59 11.98 14.91
CA ALA A 90 -40.72 10.57 14.55
C ALA A 90 -39.99 10.32 13.22
N GLY A 91 -38.74 9.85 13.32
CA GLY A 91 -38.08 9.18 12.20
C GLY A 91 -36.92 9.91 11.56
N SER A 92 -35.93 10.34 12.35
CA SER A 92 -34.55 10.08 11.93
C SER A 92 -34.30 8.58 12.09
N LEU A 93 -34.94 7.77 11.25
CA LEU A 93 -34.42 6.45 10.95
C LEU A 93 -33.07 6.74 10.31
N THR A 94 -31.99 6.50 11.04
CA THR A 94 -30.67 6.35 10.46
C THR A 94 -30.81 5.29 9.38
N ALA A 95 -30.94 5.71 8.12
CA ALA A 95 -30.83 4.82 7.00
C ALA A 95 -29.41 4.26 7.08
N GLN A 96 -29.28 3.03 7.61
CA GLN A 96 -28.03 2.30 7.46
C GLN A 96 -27.86 2.09 5.96
N ALA A 97 -26.73 2.57 5.43
CA ALA A 97 -26.33 2.23 4.07
C ALA A 97 -26.40 0.70 3.92
N GLU A 98 -27.01 0.22 2.83
CA GLU A 98 -27.02 -1.21 2.53
C GLU A 98 -25.57 -1.69 2.34
N PRO A 99 -25.24 -2.92 2.76
CA PRO A 99 -23.90 -3.46 2.57
C PRO A 99 -23.48 -3.44 1.10
N ALA A 100 -22.20 -3.17 0.83
CA ALA A 100 -21.68 -3.24 -0.52
C ALA A 100 -21.96 -4.64 -1.15
N PRO A 101 -22.36 -4.71 -2.43
CA PRO A 101 -22.62 -5.98 -3.09
C PRO A 101 -21.41 -6.91 -3.03
N VAL A 102 -21.65 -8.17 -2.67
CA VAL A 102 -20.64 -9.23 -2.74
C VAL A 102 -20.75 -9.90 -4.11
N GLU A 103 -19.75 -9.70 -4.96
CA GLU A 103 -19.66 -10.37 -6.25
C GLU A 103 -18.94 -11.72 -6.09
N GLN A 104 -19.60 -12.82 -6.44
CA GLN A 104 -18.96 -14.12 -6.57
C GLN A 104 -18.29 -14.21 -7.95
N VAL A 105 -17.00 -14.54 -7.98
CA VAL A 105 -16.20 -14.55 -9.21
C VAL A 105 -15.64 -15.95 -9.44
N GLU A 106 -15.96 -16.52 -10.61
CA GLU A 106 -15.32 -17.76 -11.04
C GLU A 106 -13.88 -17.47 -11.49
N VAL A 107 -12.90 -18.05 -10.80
CA VAL A 107 -11.48 -17.97 -11.17
C VAL A 107 -11.07 -19.29 -11.79
N LYS A 108 -10.55 -19.23 -13.02
CA LYS A 108 -9.93 -20.36 -13.70
C LYS A 108 -8.44 -20.32 -13.44
N SER A 109 -7.90 -21.42 -12.94
CA SER A 109 -6.49 -21.54 -12.63
C SER A 109 -5.81 -22.58 -13.52
N ARG A 110 -4.62 -22.24 -14.01
CA ARG A 110 -3.71 -23.16 -14.71
C ARG A 110 -2.44 -23.32 -13.87
N PRO A 111 -2.13 -24.54 -13.39
CA PRO A 111 -0.93 -24.76 -12.61
C PRO A 111 0.36 -24.40 -13.35
N ILE A 112 1.30 -23.82 -12.61
CA ILE A 112 2.68 -23.53 -13.02
C ILE A 112 3.58 -24.48 -12.23
N THR A 113 4.20 -25.42 -12.93
CA THR A 113 5.04 -26.47 -12.32
C THR A 113 6.53 -26.22 -12.50
N ARG A 114 6.90 -25.20 -13.28
CA ARG A 114 8.28 -24.77 -13.53
C ARG A 114 8.37 -23.27 -13.42
N PHE A 115 9.28 -22.76 -12.61
CA PHE A 115 9.49 -21.33 -12.45
C PHE A 115 10.37 -20.76 -13.58
N HIS A 116 11.51 -21.38 -13.87
CA HIS A 116 12.32 -21.01 -15.04
C HIS A 116 11.72 -21.65 -16.30
N ILE A 117 11.39 -20.83 -17.30
CA ILE A 117 10.72 -21.27 -18.52
C ILE A 117 11.58 -22.31 -19.26
N GLY A 118 11.06 -23.52 -19.39
CA GLY A 118 11.73 -24.62 -20.10
C GLY A 118 12.82 -25.36 -19.30
N ARG A 119 12.96 -25.08 -18.00
CA ARG A 119 13.89 -25.78 -17.09
C ARG A 119 13.14 -26.42 -15.92
N ASP A 120 13.57 -27.60 -15.49
CA ASP A 120 12.96 -28.34 -14.37
C ASP A 120 13.67 -28.09 -13.02
N GLU A 121 14.59 -27.13 -12.96
CA GLU A 121 15.24 -26.73 -11.71
C GLU A 121 14.23 -26.10 -10.74
N LYS A 122 14.41 -26.36 -9.45
CA LYS A 122 13.53 -25.86 -8.39
C LYS A 122 14.22 -24.94 -7.40
N GLN A 123 15.56 -24.93 -7.36
CA GLN A 123 16.33 -24.15 -6.40
C GLN A 123 16.81 -22.85 -7.05
N PHE A 124 16.54 -21.72 -6.40
CA PHE A 124 16.91 -20.38 -6.82
C PHE A 124 17.47 -19.62 -5.60
N GLY A 125 18.78 -19.75 -5.38
CA GLY A 125 19.39 -19.28 -4.12
C GLY A 125 18.80 -20.04 -2.92
N PRO A 126 18.35 -19.36 -1.85
CA PRO A 126 17.69 -20.01 -0.71
C PRO A 126 16.22 -20.37 -0.98
N LEU A 127 15.65 -20.00 -2.14
CA LEU A 127 14.25 -20.25 -2.45
C LEU A 127 14.08 -21.53 -3.27
N GLU A 128 13.19 -22.41 -2.81
CA GLU A 128 12.78 -23.60 -3.55
C GLU A 128 11.36 -23.42 -4.09
N PHE A 129 11.19 -23.45 -5.41
CA PHE A 129 9.89 -23.31 -6.05
C PHE A 129 9.00 -24.52 -5.78
N VAL A 130 7.81 -24.27 -5.22
CA VAL A 130 6.80 -25.30 -4.92
C VAL A 130 5.81 -25.45 -6.05
N GLY A 131 5.34 -24.32 -6.59
CA GLY A 131 4.34 -24.27 -7.64
C GLY A 131 3.73 -22.87 -7.75
N GLY A 132 2.82 -22.73 -8.70
CA GLY A 132 2.06 -21.50 -8.88
C GLY A 132 0.82 -21.71 -9.71
N LEU A 133 0.08 -20.64 -9.95
CA LEU A 133 -1.14 -20.61 -10.75
C LEU A 133 -1.07 -19.40 -11.68
N GLU A 134 -1.43 -19.60 -12.93
CA GLU A 134 -1.91 -18.51 -13.79
C GLU A 134 -3.43 -18.45 -13.64
N MET A 135 -3.95 -17.28 -13.30
CA MET A 135 -5.35 -17.07 -12.95
C MET A 135 -6.03 -16.18 -13.98
N THR A 136 -7.26 -16.55 -14.35
CA THR A 136 -8.09 -15.76 -15.26
C THR A 136 -9.53 -15.77 -14.80
N SER A 137 -10.28 -14.70 -15.10
CA SER A 137 -11.72 -14.66 -14.92
C SER A 137 -12.40 -13.98 -16.09
N ARG A 138 -13.72 -14.18 -16.20
CA ARG A 138 -14.58 -13.42 -17.11
C ARG A 138 -15.19 -12.19 -16.43
N SER A 139 -15.08 -12.08 -15.11
CA SER A 139 -15.49 -10.86 -14.41
C SER A 139 -14.61 -9.69 -14.87
N ARG A 140 -15.23 -8.52 -15.00
CA ARG A 140 -14.53 -7.28 -15.35
C ARG A 140 -13.82 -6.65 -14.16
N ASN A 141 -14.18 -7.05 -12.95
CA ASN A 141 -13.60 -6.53 -11.72
C ASN A 141 -12.38 -7.35 -11.27
N PHE A 142 -12.20 -8.56 -11.82
CA PHE A 142 -11.04 -9.40 -11.53
C PHE A 142 -9.79 -8.86 -12.23
N GLY A 143 -8.77 -8.52 -11.44
CA GLY A 143 -7.52 -7.88 -11.88
C GLY A 143 -7.12 -6.81 -10.85
N ALA A 144 -6.14 -5.97 -11.19
CA ALA A 144 -5.72 -4.85 -10.34
C ALA A 144 -5.28 -5.26 -8.92
N LEU A 145 -4.69 -6.45 -8.73
CA LEU A 145 -4.44 -7.03 -7.41
C LEU A 145 -3.19 -6.43 -6.75
N SER A 146 -3.37 -5.46 -5.85
CA SER A 146 -2.26 -4.72 -5.22
C SER A 146 -1.64 -5.42 -4.01
N ALA A 147 -2.44 -5.89 -3.03
CA ALA A 147 -1.91 -6.52 -1.81
C ALA A 147 -2.75 -7.71 -1.33
N MET A 148 -2.12 -8.67 -0.64
CA MET A 148 -2.78 -9.88 -0.13
C MET A 148 -2.12 -10.38 1.17
N ARG A 149 -2.94 -10.84 2.12
CA ARG A 149 -2.50 -11.52 3.34
C ARG A 149 -3.34 -12.77 3.61
N PHE A 150 -2.72 -13.81 4.13
CA PHE A 150 -3.43 -15.00 4.60
C PHE A 150 -4.16 -14.71 5.92
N ARG A 151 -5.45 -15.06 5.95
CA ARG A 151 -6.24 -15.15 7.19
C ARG A 151 -6.09 -16.52 7.84
N LYS A 152 -5.90 -17.53 7.02
CA LYS A 152 -5.51 -18.88 7.44
C LYS A 152 -4.25 -19.27 6.66
N PRO A 153 -3.11 -19.54 7.33
CA PRO A 153 -1.83 -19.80 6.68
C PRO A 153 -1.95 -20.75 5.48
N GLY A 154 -1.60 -20.24 4.29
CA GLY A 154 -1.59 -21.00 3.03
C GLY A 154 -2.97 -21.40 2.47
N SER A 155 -4.07 -20.91 3.02
CA SER A 155 -5.43 -21.28 2.62
C SER A 155 -6.26 -20.04 2.31
N ASP A 156 -6.94 -19.50 3.32
CA ASP A 156 -7.92 -18.44 3.17
C ASP A 156 -7.19 -17.11 3.19
N PHE A 157 -7.44 -16.25 2.21
CA PHE A 157 -6.79 -14.95 2.09
C PHE A 157 -7.78 -13.81 1.94
N ILE A 158 -7.27 -12.62 2.24
CA ILE A 158 -7.89 -11.32 1.94
C ILE A 158 -6.87 -10.51 1.16
N GLY A 159 -7.34 -9.68 0.23
CA GLY A 159 -6.53 -8.68 -0.42
C GLY A 159 -7.30 -7.44 -0.81
N VAL A 160 -6.58 -6.49 -1.37
CA VAL A 160 -7.11 -5.23 -1.90
C VAL A 160 -6.62 -5.02 -3.32
N ALA A 161 -7.46 -4.41 -4.13
CA ALA A 161 -7.17 -4.03 -5.50
C ALA A 161 -7.13 -2.50 -5.67
N ASP A 162 -6.27 -2.00 -6.57
CA ASP A 162 -6.11 -0.57 -6.89
C ASP A 162 -7.43 0.09 -7.39
N THR A 163 -8.36 -0.75 -7.86
CA THR A 163 -9.69 -0.36 -8.32
C THR A 163 -10.70 -0.17 -7.19
N GLY A 164 -10.30 -0.35 -5.93
CA GLY A 164 -11.18 -0.13 -4.79
C GLY A 164 -12.04 -1.33 -4.42
N PHE A 165 -11.51 -2.53 -4.58
CA PHE A 165 -12.17 -3.76 -4.14
C PHE A 165 -11.37 -4.44 -3.06
N TRP A 166 -12.07 -4.95 -2.05
CA TRP A 166 -11.60 -6.09 -1.29
C TRP A 166 -11.77 -7.34 -2.14
N PHE A 167 -10.85 -8.28 -2.02
CA PHE A 167 -11.05 -9.62 -2.53
C PHE A 167 -10.75 -10.67 -1.47
N PHE A 168 -11.42 -11.81 -1.57
CA PHE A 168 -11.24 -12.96 -0.69
C PHE A 168 -11.23 -14.21 -1.53
N GLY A 169 -10.55 -15.26 -1.05
CA GLY A 169 -10.59 -16.57 -1.66
C GLY A 169 -9.85 -17.60 -0.84
N THR A 170 -9.81 -18.82 -1.36
CA THR A 170 -9.14 -19.96 -0.75
C THR A 170 -8.20 -20.60 -1.75
N VAL A 171 -6.92 -20.75 -1.39
CA VAL A 171 -5.97 -21.53 -2.17
C VAL A 171 -6.27 -23.01 -1.99
N THR A 172 -6.67 -23.68 -3.08
CA THR A 172 -6.84 -25.14 -3.11
C THR A 172 -5.49 -25.82 -3.37
N ARG A 173 -5.29 -27.00 -2.78
CA ARG A 173 -4.00 -27.71 -2.80
C ARG A 173 -4.14 -29.19 -3.10
N ASP A 174 -3.09 -29.76 -3.69
CA ASP A 174 -2.95 -31.21 -3.87
C ASP A 174 -2.44 -31.93 -2.60
N ALA A 175 -2.25 -33.25 -2.69
CA ALA A 175 -1.74 -34.08 -1.59
C ALA A 175 -0.31 -33.70 -1.17
N ASP A 176 0.49 -33.15 -2.09
CA ASP A 176 1.86 -32.69 -1.86
C ASP A 176 1.91 -31.21 -1.42
N GLN A 177 0.75 -30.63 -1.07
CA GLN A 177 0.58 -29.24 -0.64
C GLN A 177 0.90 -28.18 -1.72
N ARG A 178 0.92 -28.55 -3.00
CA ARG A 178 1.09 -27.58 -4.10
C ARG A 178 -0.23 -26.91 -4.44
N PRO A 179 -0.22 -25.63 -4.86
CA PRO A 179 -1.44 -24.93 -5.21
C PRO A 179 -2.01 -25.49 -6.52
N THR A 180 -3.32 -25.74 -6.54
CA THR A 180 -4.04 -26.30 -7.69
C THR A 180 -5.06 -25.33 -8.30
N GLY A 181 -5.48 -24.32 -7.54
CA GLY A 181 -6.44 -23.32 -7.98
C GLY A 181 -6.93 -22.42 -6.85
N ILE A 182 -7.82 -21.50 -7.16
CA ILE A 182 -8.49 -20.62 -6.20
C ILE A 182 -9.99 -20.94 -6.17
N SER A 183 -10.54 -21.19 -4.98
CA SER A 183 -11.98 -21.37 -4.76
C SER A 183 -12.57 -20.22 -3.94
N ASP A 184 -13.91 -20.15 -3.94
CA ASP A 184 -14.68 -19.20 -3.11
C ASP A 184 -14.25 -17.74 -3.29
N PHE A 185 -13.81 -17.40 -4.51
CA PHE A 185 -13.32 -16.07 -4.81
C PHE A 185 -14.48 -15.09 -4.90
N ARG A 186 -14.34 -13.98 -4.20
CA ARG A 186 -15.32 -12.92 -4.18
C ARG A 186 -14.66 -11.57 -4.10
N MET A 187 -15.35 -10.57 -4.63
CA MET A 187 -14.95 -9.17 -4.57
C MET A 187 -16.05 -8.36 -3.90
N VAL A 188 -15.63 -7.41 -3.05
CA VAL A 188 -16.53 -6.52 -2.32
C VAL A 188 -16.01 -5.10 -2.51
N GLN A 189 -16.84 -4.23 -3.09
CA GLN A 189 -16.44 -2.85 -3.33
C GLN A 189 -16.17 -2.13 -2.00
N MET A 190 -15.11 -1.33 -1.96
CA MET A 190 -14.83 -0.43 -0.83
C MET A 190 -15.90 0.67 -0.77
N VAL A 191 -16.23 1.07 0.45
CA VAL A 191 -17.22 2.11 0.72
C VAL A 191 -16.60 3.32 1.39
N ASP A 192 -17.17 4.49 1.14
CA ASP A 192 -16.81 5.74 1.80
C ASP A 192 -17.26 5.76 3.28
N GLU A 193 -16.98 6.86 3.99
CA GLU A 193 -17.40 7.04 5.40
C GLU A 193 -18.91 7.02 5.61
N ALA A 194 -19.69 7.34 4.57
CA ALA A 194 -21.14 7.31 4.59
C ALA A 194 -21.70 5.91 4.22
N GLY A 195 -20.83 4.96 3.87
CA GLY A 195 -21.19 3.61 3.45
C GLY A 195 -21.62 3.50 1.99
N ASN A 196 -21.45 4.55 1.19
CA ASN A 196 -21.73 4.49 -0.24
C ASN A 196 -20.57 3.80 -0.96
N PRO A 197 -20.83 3.05 -2.04
CA PRO A 197 -19.79 2.61 -2.96
C PRO A 197 -18.90 3.80 -3.35
N ALA A 198 -17.60 3.67 -3.12
CA ALA A 198 -16.69 4.75 -3.42
C ALA A 198 -16.39 4.72 -4.93
N ASP A 199 -17.11 5.57 -5.67
CA ASP A 199 -17.05 5.64 -7.14
C ASP A 199 -15.84 6.44 -7.65
N GLU A 200 -15.21 7.24 -6.79
CA GLU A 200 -14.09 8.08 -7.18
C GLU A 200 -12.75 7.37 -6.93
N LYS A 201 -11.99 7.08 -8.00
CA LYS A 201 -10.70 6.35 -7.94
C LYS A 201 -9.73 6.89 -6.88
N TRP A 202 -9.73 8.21 -6.59
CA TRP A 202 -8.82 8.78 -5.59
C TRP A 202 -9.16 8.46 -4.12
N GLN A 203 -10.34 7.91 -3.85
CA GLN A 203 -10.76 7.53 -2.51
C GLN A 203 -10.40 6.07 -2.17
N VAL A 204 -10.06 5.26 -3.19
CA VAL A 204 -10.02 3.79 -3.11
C VAL A 204 -8.76 3.15 -3.69
N ASP A 205 -7.76 3.95 -4.04
CA ASP A 205 -6.44 3.56 -4.57
C ASP A 205 -5.66 2.81 -3.47
N ALA A 206 -6.01 1.57 -3.18
CA ALA A 206 -5.50 0.78 -2.06
C ALA A 206 -4.32 -0.09 -2.51
N GLU A 207 -3.13 0.19 -2.00
CA GLU A 207 -1.89 -0.43 -2.50
C GLU A 207 -1.24 -1.39 -1.50
N GLY A 208 -1.30 -1.10 -0.20
CA GLY A 208 -0.70 -1.93 0.83
C GLY A 208 -1.71 -2.48 1.83
N LEU A 209 -1.48 -3.70 2.35
CA LEU A 209 -2.38 -4.36 3.30
C LEU A 209 -1.62 -5.10 4.40
N ALA A 210 -1.99 -4.87 5.66
CA ALA A 210 -1.65 -5.75 6.79
C ALA A 210 -2.92 -6.30 7.44
N VAL A 211 -2.83 -7.48 8.04
CA VAL A 211 -3.91 -8.07 8.82
C VAL A 211 -3.39 -8.47 10.20
N LYS A 212 -4.10 -8.05 11.26
CA LYS A 212 -3.84 -8.46 12.65
C LYS A 212 -5.15 -8.45 13.42
N ASP A 213 -5.45 -9.52 14.17
CA ASP A 213 -6.63 -9.62 15.05
C ASP A 213 -7.97 -9.26 14.36
N ASP A 214 -8.23 -9.81 13.16
CA ASP A 214 -9.39 -9.52 12.30
C ASP A 214 -9.56 -8.04 11.90
N VAL A 215 -8.50 -7.25 12.00
CA VAL A 215 -8.40 -5.89 11.49
C VAL A 215 -7.49 -5.85 10.27
N ALA A 216 -8.01 -5.34 9.16
CA ALA A 216 -7.22 -4.98 8.00
C ALA A 216 -6.72 -3.54 8.15
N THR A 217 -5.44 -3.32 7.96
CA THR A 217 -4.81 -1.98 7.92
C THR A 217 -4.30 -1.74 6.51
N VAL A 218 -4.85 -0.72 5.83
CA VAL A 218 -4.65 -0.49 4.40
C VAL A 218 -3.96 0.84 4.16
N GLY A 219 -2.95 0.85 3.29
CA GLY A 219 -2.32 2.06 2.76
C GLY A 219 -3.04 2.50 1.49
N PHE A 220 -3.38 3.78 1.41
CA PHE A 220 -4.03 4.37 0.23
C PHE A 220 -3.13 5.40 -0.47
N GLU A 221 -3.22 5.45 -1.78
CA GLU A 221 -2.65 6.46 -2.66
C GLU A 221 -3.59 7.64 -2.92
N ARG A 222 -3.02 8.71 -3.48
CA ARG A 222 -3.63 10.03 -3.79
C ARG A 222 -4.12 10.80 -2.56
N ASN A 223 -5.01 10.22 -1.76
CA ASN A 223 -5.30 10.66 -0.40
C ASN A 223 -4.45 9.83 0.58
N HIS A 224 -3.16 10.15 0.66
CA HIS A 224 -2.19 9.39 1.46
C HIS A 224 -2.68 9.21 2.91
N ARG A 225 -3.06 7.98 3.25
CA ARG A 225 -3.53 7.60 4.58
C ARG A 225 -3.29 6.12 4.83
N VAL A 226 -3.26 5.77 6.11
CA VAL A 226 -3.29 4.39 6.58
C VAL A 226 -4.56 4.20 7.39
N ALA A 227 -5.50 3.41 6.91
CA ALA A 227 -6.83 3.25 7.51
C ALA A 227 -7.10 1.82 7.96
N GLN A 228 -7.97 1.67 8.97
CA GLN A 228 -8.28 0.38 9.59
C GLN A 228 -9.73 -0.02 9.36
N PHE A 229 -9.94 -1.30 9.05
CA PHE A 229 -11.23 -1.88 8.72
C PHE A 229 -11.46 -3.17 9.50
N HIS A 230 -12.68 -3.38 9.98
CA HIS A 230 -13.08 -4.69 10.51
C HIS A 230 -13.28 -5.65 9.34
N ILE A 231 -12.66 -6.83 9.43
CA ILE A 231 -12.79 -7.83 8.38
C ILE A 231 -14.12 -8.59 8.56
N ASN A 232 -15.06 -8.32 7.66
CA ASN A 232 -16.25 -9.14 7.48
C ASN A 232 -16.51 -9.34 5.98
N PRO A 233 -16.13 -10.51 5.41
CA PRO A 233 -16.23 -10.75 3.98
C PRO A 233 -17.66 -10.70 3.38
N ASN A 234 -18.69 -10.64 4.22
CA ASN A 234 -20.09 -10.52 3.80
C ASN A 234 -20.68 -9.12 4.06
N ASP A 235 -19.96 -8.26 4.77
CA ASP A 235 -20.42 -6.92 5.20
C ASP A 235 -19.19 -6.06 5.51
N MET A 236 -18.35 -5.85 4.48
CA MET A 236 -17.23 -4.92 4.60
C MET A 236 -17.79 -3.50 4.70
N ARG A 237 -17.35 -2.77 5.73
CA ARG A 237 -17.83 -1.41 6.03
C ARG A 237 -16.72 -0.40 5.87
N ALA A 238 -17.08 0.87 6.05
CA ALA A 238 -16.14 1.98 6.10
C ALA A 238 -15.03 1.76 7.14
N ALA A 239 -13.92 2.46 6.95
CA ALA A 239 -12.83 2.48 7.93
C ALA A 239 -13.36 2.93 9.30
N PHE A 240 -12.93 2.27 10.37
CA PHE A 240 -13.27 2.66 11.75
C PHE A 240 -12.18 3.52 12.39
N GLY A 241 -11.00 3.61 11.75
CA GLY A 241 -9.87 4.36 12.27
C GLY A 241 -8.85 4.73 11.19
N GLN A 242 -8.03 5.73 11.48
CA GLN A 242 -6.93 6.17 10.64
C GLN A 242 -5.68 6.37 11.50
N LEU A 243 -4.52 5.96 10.97
CA LEU A 243 -3.23 6.03 11.63
C LEU A 243 -2.37 7.14 11.02
N ASP A 244 -1.53 7.75 11.86
CA ASP A 244 -0.46 8.64 11.41
C ASP A 244 0.70 7.80 10.85
N PHE A 245 1.11 8.10 9.62
CA PHE A 245 2.14 7.39 8.88
C PHE A 245 3.55 7.98 9.03
N LEU A 246 3.71 9.08 9.77
CA LEU A 246 4.97 9.74 10.16
C LEU A 246 5.86 10.31 9.04
N VAL A 247 5.87 9.72 7.84
CA VAL A 247 6.55 10.26 6.67
C VAL A 247 5.90 11.59 6.32
N PRO A 248 6.63 12.69 6.07
CA PRO A 248 6.01 13.95 5.71
C PRO A 248 5.19 13.82 4.41
N ALA A 249 3.93 14.22 4.44
CA ALA A 249 3.02 14.06 3.30
C ALA A 249 3.53 14.75 2.01
N GLN A 250 4.34 15.80 2.12
CA GLN A 250 4.93 16.49 0.97
C GLN A 250 6.05 15.69 0.28
N GLU A 251 6.63 14.71 0.98
CA GLU A 251 7.64 13.80 0.43
C GLU A 251 6.98 12.63 -0.32
N LEU A 252 5.71 12.34 -0.01
CA LEU A 252 4.90 11.39 -0.76
C LEU A 252 4.50 12.04 -2.09
N ARG A 253 5.17 11.63 -3.17
CA ARG A 253 4.88 12.14 -4.50
C ARG A 253 3.53 11.59 -4.98
N GLN A 254 2.84 12.35 -5.82
CA GLN A 254 1.59 11.91 -6.44
C GLN A 254 1.77 10.53 -7.09
N ASN A 255 0.92 9.57 -6.71
CA ASN A 255 0.89 8.17 -7.15
C ASN A 255 2.10 7.31 -6.71
N ARG A 256 2.63 7.55 -5.49
CA ARG A 256 3.74 6.77 -4.89
C ARG A 256 3.59 6.68 -3.36
N GLY A 257 2.48 6.11 -2.92
CA GLY A 257 2.10 5.92 -1.52
C GLY A 257 2.84 4.78 -0.83
N PHE A 258 2.16 4.13 0.12
CA PHE A 258 2.71 3.00 0.88
C PHE A 258 2.28 1.68 0.27
N GLU A 259 3.23 1.01 -0.36
CA GLU A 259 3.09 -0.30 -0.99
C GLU A 259 3.24 -1.41 0.05
N THR A 260 4.20 -1.26 0.95
CA THR A 260 4.38 -2.19 2.06
C THR A 260 3.64 -1.67 3.29
N VAL A 261 2.71 -2.48 3.80
CA VAL A 261 2.09 -2.31 5.13
C VAL A 261 2.13 -3.67 5.81
N THR A 262 2.86 -3.79 6.92
CA THR A 262 3.05 -5.11 7.57
C THR A 262 3.39 -5.00 9.06
N TYR A 263 2.93 -5.98 9.85
CA TYR A 263 3.22 -6.06 11.28
C TYR A 263 4.44 -6.94 11.53
N ALA A 264 5.40 -6.43 12.29
CA ALA A 264 6.54 -7.22 12.75
C ALA A 264 6.10 -8.30 13.75
N PRO A 265 6.82 -9.42 13.87
CA PRO A 265 6.61 -10.40 14.93
C PRO A 265 6.79 -9.78 16.32
N GLU A 266 6.06 -10.29 17.31
CA GLU A 266 6.09 -9.78 18.70
C GLU A 266 7.45 -10.02 19.39
N ASP A 267 8.14 -11.09 19.02
CA ASP A 267 9.47 -11.46 19.52
C ASP A 267 10.61 -10.69 18.83
N SER A 268 10.38 -10.14 17.64
CA SER A 268 11.35 -9.33 16.89
C SER A 268 11.83 -8.07 17.65
N PRO A 269 12.91 -7.40 17.20
CA PRO A 269 13.33 -6.10 17.73
C PRO A 269 12.27 -4.99 17.63
N LEU A 270 11.27 -5.16 16.77
CA LEU A 270 10.18 -4.20 16.52
C LEU A 270 8.94 -4.44 17.41
N LYS A 271 8.84 -5.58 18.10
CA LYS A 271 7.81 -5.86 19.13
C LYS A 271 6.38 -5.63 18.63
N GLY A 272 5.99 -6.31 17.54
CA GLY A 272 4.62 -6.21 17.04
C GLY A 272 4.31 -4.91 16.27
N ALA A 273 5.31 -4.07 16.03
CA ALA A 273 5.08 -2.75 15.43
C ALA A 273 4.61 -2.84 13.98
N LEU A 274 3.77 -1.89 13.60
CA LEU A 274 3.37 -1.69 12.20
C LEU A 274 4.49 -0.94 11.47
N VAL A 275 4.93 -1.49 10.35
CA VAL A 275 5.91 -0.89 9.45
C VAL A 275 5.26 -0.57 8.11
N VAL A 276 5.56 0.62 7.59
CA VAL A 276 5.16 1.05 6.27
C VAL A 276 6.37 1.44 5.44
N VAL A 277 6.36 1.10 4.14
CA VAL A 277 7.42 1.47 3.19
C VAL A 277 6.77 2.01 1.93
N SER A 278 7.26 3.16 1.47
CA SER A 278 6.76 3.77 0.22
C SER A 278 7.31 3.06 -1.01
N GLU A 279 6.62 3.20 -2.15
CA GLU A 279 7.09 2.65 -3.44
C GLU A 279 8.47 3.26 -3.82
N LYS A 280 8.48 4.59 -3.89
CA LYS A 280 9.59 5.41 -4.43
C LYS A 280 9.51 6.87 -4.00
N SER A 281 9.00 7.13 -2.81
CA SER A 281 9.15 8.45 -2.20
C SER A 281 10.57 8.56 -1.67
N LEU A 282 11.38 9.45 -2.25
CA LEU A 282 12.84 9.47 -2.04
C LEU A 282 13.28 10.63 -1.14
N ASP A 283 14.20 10.33 -0.22
CA ASP A 283 14.94 11.36 0.49
C ASP A 283 15.93 12.10 -0.43
N LYS A 284 16.66 13.08 0.13
CA LYS A 284 17.64 13.88 -0.62
C LYS A 284 18.84 13.06 -1.12
N GLN A 285 19.08 11.89 -0.56
CA GLN A 285 20.14 10.97 -0.92
C GLN A 285 19.65 9.89 -1.93
N GLY A 286 18.36 9.88 -2.25
CA GLY A 286 17.75 8.91 -3.17
C GLY A 286 17.32 7.60 -2.50
N ASN A 287 17.24 7.55 -1.17
CA ASN A 287 16.74 6.39 -0.42
C ASN A 287 15.22 6.46 -0.26
N ILE A 288 14.57 5.31 -0.18
CA ILE A 288 13.12 5.20 -0.14
C ILE A 288 12.61 5.41 1.29
N PHE A 289 11.59 6.26 1.47
CA PHE A 289 11.01 6.54 2.78
C PHE A 289 10.24 5.35 3.34
N ALA A 290 10.43 5.11 4.64
CA ALA A 290 9.73 4.11 5.42
C ALA A 290 9.50 4.63 6.85
N ALA A 291 8.59 4.00 7.59
CA ALA A 291 8.35 4.35 8.98
C ALA A 291 7.91 3.15 9.81
N VAL A 292 8.37 3.12 11.06
CA VAL A 292 7.80 2.29 12.13
C VAL A 292 6.75 3.15 12.82
N LEU A 293 5.48 2.73 12.81
CA LEU A 293 4.34 3.56 13.25
C LEU A 293 4.01 3.41 14.74
N SER A 294 4.45 2.31 15.35
CA SER A 294 4.18 1.98 16.75
C SER A 294 5.39 1.32 17.44
N GLY A 295 5.29 1.07 18.74
CA GLY A 295 6.33 0.37 19.49
C GLY A 295 7.61 1.18 19.77
N PRO A 296 8.65 0.52 20.32
CA PRO A 296 9.83 1.18 20.89
C PRO A 296 10.75 1.83 19.84
N ARG A 297 10.68 1.39 18.58
CA ARG A 297 11.51 1.89 17.47
C ARG A 297 10.77 2.87 16.55
N LYS A 298 9.62 3.39 16.99
CA LYS A 298 8.77 4.32 16.23
C LYS A 298 9.58 5.47 15.62
N GLY A 299 9.36 5.72 14.34
CA GLY A 299 9.98 6.81 13.60
C GLY A 299 10.26 6.49 12.14
N VAL A 300 10.62 7.53 11.40
CA VAL A 300 11.00 7.44 9.98
C VAL A 300 12.40 6.85 9.86
N PHE A 301 12.57 5.94 8.92
CA PHE A 301 13.84 5.40 8.44
C PHE A 301 13.81 5.39 6.91
N THR A 302 14.92 5.04 6.26
CA THR A 302 14.93 4.91 4.80
C THR A 302 15.54 3.58 4.37
N VAL A 303 15.12 3.10 3.20
CA VAL A 303 15.66 1.90 2.57
C VAL A 303 16.60 2.33 1.46
N GLN A 304 17.84 1.85 1.47
CA GLN A 304 18.82 2.12 0.42
C GLN A 304 18.24 1.68 -0.92
N ARG A 305 18.15 2.60 -1.87
CA ARG A 305 17.73 2.27 -3.23
C ARG A 305 18.92 1.67 -3.98
N SER A 306 18.68 0.56 -4.68
CA SER A 306 19.69 -0.14 -5.49
C SER A 306 19.11 -0.47 -6.86
N GLY A 307 19.77 0.00 -7.93
CA GLY A 307 19.31 -0.17 -9.31
C GLY A 307 18.01 0.57 -9.63
N ASP A 308 17.25 0.00 -10.57
CA ASP A 308 15.99 0.58 -11.08
C ASP A 308 14.74 -0.04 -10.43
N PHE A 309 14.92 -0.77 -9.32
CA PHE A 309 13.83 -1.42 -8.60
C PHE A 309 13.13 -0.46 -7.64
N ASP A 310 11.81 -0.60 -7.60
CA ASP A 310 10.89 0.13 -6.73
C ASP A 310 10.17 -0.93 -5.85
N ILE A 311 9.81 -0.56 -4.61
CA ILE A 311 9.23 -1.51 -3.64
C ILE A 311 7.74 -1.69 -3.96
N THR A 312 7.24 -2.92 -3.92
CA THR A 312 5.82 -3.22 -4.22
C THR A 312 5.09 -3.95 -3.09
N ASP A 313 5.78 -4.70 -2.22
CA ASP A 313 5.19 -5.18 -0.96
C ASP A 313 6.31 -5.62 0.00
N GLY A 314 5.94 -6.03 1.20
CA GLY A 314 6.84 -6.65 2.14
C GLY A 314 6.11 -7.41 3.24
N ALA A 315 6.76 -8.48 3.71
CA ALA A 315 6.26 -9.32 4.78
C ALA A 315 7.40 -9.71 5.71
N PHE A 316 7.10 -9.83 7.00
CA PHE A 316 8.10 -10.24 7.97
C PHE A 316 8.28 -11.76 7.97
N LEU A 317 9.54 -12.18 8.01
CA LEU A 317 9.96 -13.54 8.22
C LEU A 317 9.75 -13.95 9.69
N PRO A 318 9.62 -15.25 9.99
CA PRO A 318 9.45 -15.72 11.36
C PRO A 318 10.62 -15.40 12.30
N ASP A 319 11.82 -15.17 11.77
CA ASP A 319 12.99 -14.73 12.55
C ASP A 319 12.98 -13.22 12.86
N GLY A 320 12.00 -12.49 12.33
CA GLY A 320 11.79 -11.07 12.57
C GLY A 320 12.32 -10.17 11.46
N ASP A 321 13.06 -10.70 10.48
CA ASP A 321 13.57 -9.89 9.36
C ASP A 321 12.46 -9.49 8.37
N LEU A 322 12.62 -8.34 7.73
CA LEU A 322 11.67 -7.87 6.73
C LEU A 322 12.10 -8.36 5.35
N LEU A 323 11.24 -9.12 4.68
CA LEU A 323 11.40 -9.45 3.26
C LEU A 323 10.66 -8.40 2.43
N LEU A 324 11.38 -7.71 1.55
CA LEU A 324 10.82 -6.76 0.59
C LEU A 324 10.71 -7.42 -0.78
N LEU A 325 9.53 -7.28 -1.38
CA LEU A 325 9.28 -7.55 -2.79
C LEU A 325 9.49 -6.25 -3.56
N GLU A 326 10.31 -6.34 -4.61
CA GLU A 326 10.64 -5.18 -5.42
C GLU A 326 10.55 -5.52 -6.90
N ARG A 327 10.17 -4.52 -7.69
CA ARG A 327 9.87 -4.67 -9.10
C ARG A 327 10.55 -3.58 -9.92
N SER A 328 10.95 -3.93 -11.13
CA SER A 328 11.45 -2.99 -12.13
C SER A 328 10.78 -3.29 -13.46
N TYR A 329 10.38 -2.25 -14.18
CA TYR A 329 9.87 -2.37 -15.55
C TYR A 329 10.53 -1.36 -16.48
N SER A 330 10.92 -1.82 -17.67
CA SER A 330 11.26 -0.94 -18.78
C SER A 330 10.92 -1.62 -20.10
N MET A 331 10.59 -0.83 -21.13
CA MET A 331 10.28 -1.37 -22.46
C MET A 331 11.42 -2.22 -23.05
N ALA A 332 12.68 -1.88 -22.72
CA ALA A 332 13.84 -2.60 -23.26
C ALA A 332 14.19 -3.89 -22.50
N ARG A 333 13.90 -3.98 -21.19
CA ARG A 333 14.28 -5.13 -20.35
C ARG A 333 13.08 -5.98 -19.89
N GLY A 334 11.85 -5.53 -20.16
CA GLY A 334 10.65 -6.17 -19.64
C GLY A 334 10.51 -5.96 -18.12
N VAL A 335 9.76 -6.87 -17.49
CA VAL A 335 9.55 -6.92 -16.04
C VAL A 335 10.67 -7.72 -15.38
N ARG A 336 11.10 -7.24 -14.22
CA ARG A 336 12.03 -7.91 -13.31
C ARG A 336 11.47 -7.81 -11.91
N MET A 337 11.74 -8.83 -11.10
CA MET A 337 11.45 -8.79 -9.67
C MET A 337 12.68 -9.17 -8.86
N ARG A 338 12.71 -8.76 -7.60
CA ARG A 338 13.65 -9.28 -6.62
C ARG A 338 13.03 -9.39 -5.23
N LEU A 339 13.59 -10.29 -4.44
CA LEU A 339 13.33 -10.40 -3.01
C LEU A 339 14.59 -9.96 -2.26
N ARG A 340 14.45 -8.96 -1.40
CA ARG A 340 15.54 -8.44 -0.57
C ARG A 340 15.20 -8.62 0.91
N ARG A 341 16.12 -9.20 1.67
CA ARG A 341 15.97 -9.38 3.11
C ARG A 341 16.63 -8.23 3.86
N ILE A 342 15.92 -7.62 4.79
CA ILE A 342 16.37 -6.51 5.63
C ILE A 342 16.44 -6.98 7.08
N ASP A 343 17.61 -6.86 7.68
CA ASP A 343 17.83 -7.18 9.09
C ASP A 343 16.98 -6.25 9.98
N ALA A 344 16.05 -6.83 10.74
CA ALA A 344 15.15 -6.06 11.59
C ALA A 344 15.87 -5.33 12.75
N ALA A 345 17.06 -5.77 13.14
CA ALA A 345 17.88 -5.06 14.10
C ALA A 345 18.36 -3.70 13.56
N THR A 346 18.43 -3.53 12.23
CA THR A 346 18.79 -2.26 11.58
C THR A 346 17.60 -1.31 11.41
N ILE A 347 16.36 -1.81 11.46
CA ILE A 347 15.14 -1.00 11.33
C ILE A 347 14.96 -0.18 12.61
N ALA A 348 15.31 1.11 12.53
CA ALA A 348 15.15 2.08 13.60
C ALA A 348 15.13 3.51 13.03
N LYS A 349 14.54 4.44 13.79
CA LYS A 349 14.45 5.85 13.42
C LYS A 349 15.80 6.43 12.98
N GLY A 350 15.84 7.01 11.79
CA GLY A 350 16.99 7.71 11.21
C GLY A 350 18.01 6.80 10.52
N ASN A 351 17.85 5.48 10.58
CA ASN A 351 18.74 4.56 9.87
C ASN A 351 18.43 4.51 8.37
N VAL A 352 19.47 4.25 7.58
CA VAL A 352 19.34 3.75 6.21
C VAL A 352 19.56 2.23 6.27
N VAL A 353 18.57 1.45 5.85
CA VAL A 353 18.62 -0.02 5.88
C VAL A 353 18.90 -0.59 4.49
N ASP A 354 19.60 -1.71 4.44
CA ASP A 354 19.88 -2.48 3.22
C ASP A 354 20.12 -3.95 3.61
N GLY A 355 20.20 -4.84 2.62
CA GLY A 355 20.49 -6.23 2.88
C GLY A 355 20.59 -7.10 1.63
N PRO A 356 20.84 -8.41 1.80
CA PRO A 356 21.10 -9.31 0.69
C PRO A 356 19.87 -9.52 -0.20
N ILE A 357 20.12 -9.63 -1.50
CA ILE A 357 19.13 -10.08 -2.49
C ILE A 357 19.09 -11.61 -2.45
N LEU A 358 17.93 -12.17 -2.13
CA LEU A 358 17.72 -13.62 -2.06
C LEU A 358 17.35 -14.21 -3.41
N LEU A 359 16.62 -13.44 -4.23
CA LEU A 359 16.20 -13.82 -5.57
C LEU A 359 16.14 -12.57 -6.44
N GLU A 360 16.65 -12.66 -7.66
CA GLU A 360 16.43 -11.66 -8.71
C GLU A 360 16.14 -12.39 -10.01
N THR A 361 15.04 -12.02 -10.68
CA THR A 361 14.58 -12.67 -11.91
C THR A 361 14.10 -11.67 -12.94
N ASP A 362 13.99 -12.14 -14.17
CA ASP A 362 13.49 -11.40 -15.33
C ASP A 362 12.44 -12.22 -16.11
N MET A 363 12.09 -11.78 -17.31
CA MET A 363 11.09 -12.41 -18.19
C MET A 363 11.44 -13.83 -18.65
N SER A 364 12.62 -14.38 -18.33
CA SER A 364 12.93 -15.81 -18.54
C SER A 364 12.27 -16.72 -17.50
N TYR A 365 11.68 -16.14 -16.46
CA TYR A 365 10.96 -16.83 -15.39
C TYR A 365 9.45 -16.58 -15.47
N GLN A 366 8.67 -17.39 -14.75
CA GLN A 366 7.22 -17.23 -14.62
C GLN A 366 6.89 -16.12 -13.62
N ILE A 367 7.26 -14.90 -13.98
CA ILE A 367 6.95 -13.68 -13.22
C ILE A 367 6.10 -12.74 -14.07
N ASP A 368 5.47 -11.78 -13.41
CA ASP A 368 4.79 -10.66 -14.05
C ASP A 368 4.91 -9.43 -13.15
N ASN A 369 3.93 -8.54 -13.15
CA ASN A 369 3.85 -7.39 -12.25
C ASN A 369 3.66 -7.80 -10.77
N MET A 370 4.68 -8.42 -10.16
CA MET A 370 4.59 -8.91 -8.79
C MET A 370 4.38 -7.74 -7.81
N GLU A 371 3.23 -7.72 -7.16
CA GLU A 371 2.78 -6.59 -6.33
C GLU A 371 2.31 -6.97 -4.94
N ALA A 372 2.02 -8.24 -4.69
CA ALA A 372 1.56 -8.69 -3.38
C ALA A 372 2.40 -9.87 -2.89
N MET A 373 2.70 -9.90 -1.58
CA MET A 373 3.46 -10.98 -0.95
C MET A 373 2.97 -11.24 0.48
N ASP A 374 2.96 -12.51 0.88
CA ASP A 374 2.84 -12.87 2.29
C ASP A 374 3.78 -14.01 2.65
N VAL A 375 4.15 -14.06 3.94
CA VAL A 375 5.01 -15.09 4.52
C VAL A 375 4.23 -15.87 5.55
N TRP A 376 4.24 -17.20 5.44
CA TRP A 376 3.49 -18.06 6.34
C TRP A 376 4.26 -19.35 6.64
N ARG A 377 3.89 -20.03 7.74
CA ARG A 377 4.48 -21.31 8.11
C ARG A 377 3.56 -22.45 7.71
N ARG A 378 4.06 -23.38 6.91
CA ARG A 378 3.33 -24.60 6.55
C ARG A 378 3.30 -25.57 7.73
N ALA A 379 2.35 -26.51 7.70
CA ALA A 379 2.14 -27.49 8.77
C ALA A 379 3.39 -28.35 9.09
N ASP A 380 4.30 -28.53 8.13
CA ASP A 380 5.58 -29.23 8.30
C ASP A 380 6.72 -28.32 8.79
N GLY A 381 6.43 -27.06 9.11
CA GLY A 381 7.39 -26.09 9.62
C GLY A 381 8.08 -25.26 8.54
N ALA A 382 7.91 -25.56 7.25
CA ALA A 382 8.52 -24.80 6.16
C ALA A 382 8.05 -23.33 6.17
N VAL A 383 8.99 -22.40 5.96
CA VAL A 383 8.70 -20.99 5.75
C VAL A 383 8.36 -20.79 4.28
N MET A 384 7.15 -20.31 4.02
CA MET A 384 6.60 -20.15 2.69
C MET A 384 6.56 -18.68 2.33
N VAL A 385 6.98 -18.36 1.11
CA VAL A 385 6.82 -17.04 0.50
C VAL A 385 5.82 -17.21 -0.64
N SER A 386 4.65 -16.59 -0.49
CA SER A 386 3.60 -16.58 -1.50
C SER A 386 3.52 -15.20 -2.12
N MET A 387 3.42 -15.12 -3.44
CA MET A 387 3.33 -13.83 -4.15
C MET A 387 2.19 -13.84 -5.17
N PHE A 388 1.59 -12.67 -5.39
CA PHE A 388 0.63 -12.40 -6.44
C PHE A 388 1.20 -11.36 -7.40
N SER A 389 0.86 -11.47 -8.69
CA SER A 389 1.04 -10.37 -9.63
C SER A 389 -0.27 -9.70 -9.97
N ASP A 390 -0.16 -8.41 -10.26
CA ASP A 390 -1.19 -7.63 -10.88
C ASP A 390 -1.12 -7.78 -12.42
N ASP A 391 -2.27 -7.63 -13.08
CA ASP A 391 -2.35 -7.45 -14.52
C ASP A 391 -2.49 -5.98 -14.94
N ASN A 392 -2.66 -5.02 -14.02
CA ASN A 392 -3.02 -3.62 -14.25
C ASN A 392 -4.17 -3.43 -15.28
N HIS A 393 -5.05 -4.42 -15.41
CA HIS A 393 -6.03 -4.54 -16.51
C HIS A 393 -5.41 -4.45 -17.93
N SER A 394 -4.13 -4.75 -18.07
CA SER A 394 -3.39 -4.84 -19.32
C SER A 394 -3.48 -6.24 -19.91
N ILE A 395 -3.74 -6.33 -21.20
CA ILE A 395 -3.78 -7.61 -21.95
C ILE A 395 -2.40 -8.30 -21.96
N LEU A 396 -1.32 -7.57 -21.66
CA LEU A 396 0.05 -8.09 -21.71
C LEU A 396 0.53 -8.68 -20.38
N GLN A 397 -0.17 -8.41 -19.28
CA GLN A 397 0.22 -8.84 -17.95
C GLN A 397 -0.72 -9.96 -17.48
N ARG A 398 -0.25 -10.76 -16.52
CA ARG A 398 -0.94 -11.96 -16.04
C ARG A 398 -1.18 -11.84 -14.55
N ASN A 399 -2.34 -12.32 -14.10
CA ASN A 399 -2.56 -12.60 -12.68
C ASN A 399 -1.91 -13.94 -12.34
N LEU A 400 -0.80 -13.89 -11.62
CA LEU A 400 -0.05 -15.06 -11.17
C LEU A 400 -0.18 -15.20 -9.67
N TYR A 401 -0.12 -16.44 -9.21
CA TYR A 401 0.15 -16.80 -7.83
C TYR A 401 1.37 -17.71 -7.81
N LEU A 402 2.38 -17.41 -7.01
CA LEU A 402 3.63 -18.18 -6.93
C LEU A 402 3.95 -18.54 -5.49
N GLU A 403 4.50 -19.73 -5.26
CA GLU A 403 4.94 -20.17 -3.94
C GLU A 403 6.35 -20.74 -3.93
N PHE A 404 7.10 -20.32 -2.93
CA PHE A 404 8.45 -20.79 -2.65
C PHE A 404 8.57 -21.21 -1.20
N ILE A 405 9.36 -22.24 -0.93
CA ILE A 405 9.91 -22.46 0.40
C ILE A 405 11.16 -21.59 0.52
N LEU A 406 11.25 -20.77 1.56
CA LEU A 406 12.49 -20.14 1.96
C LEU A 406 13.25 -21.12 2.86
N ARG A 407 14.40 -21.59 2.39
CA ARG A 407 15.35 -22.39 3.17
C ARG A 407 16.22 -21.42 3.98
N GLU A 408 16.42 -21.74 5.26
CA GLU A 408 17.45 -21.07 6.06
C GLU A 408 18.82 -21.51 5.53
N ASP A 409 19.77 -20.58 5.49
CA ASP A 409 21.15 -20.83 5.07
C ASP A 409 21.95 -21.63 6.12
#